data_AF-A0A923V264-F1
#
_entry.id   AF-A0A923V264-F1
#
_cell.length_a   1.000
_cell.length_b   1.000
_cell.length_c   1.000
_cell.angle_alpha   90.00
_cell.angle_beta   90.00
_cell.angle_gamma   90.00
#
_symmetry.space_group_name_H-M   'P 1'
#
loop_
_entity.id
_entity.type
_entity.pdbx_description
1 polymer ?
#
loop_
_entity_poly.entity_id
_entity_poly.type
_entity_poly.pdbx_seq_one_letter_code
_entity_poly.pdbx_strand_id
1 'polypeptide(L)'
;NTFVTVGNEYAHHGTVDHSKKEYGRGVYFTNTMEGAFSQLDRMVIGTYHWMSPKHMQKYLNEFCFRYNSRNTTDCSRFTLMLSNMENRLTYKTLIAK
;
A
#
# COMPACT_ATOMS: atom_id res chain seq x y z
N ASN A 1 1.30 30.52 11.70
CA ASN A 1 0.24 30.04 10.77
C ASN A 1 0.76 30.16 9.35
N THR A 2 1.42 29.12 8.84
CA THR A 2 2.00 29.10 7.49
C THR A 2 1.51 27.87 6.74
N PHE A 3 0.21 27.82 6.49
CA PHE A 3 -0.34 26.92 5.47
C PHE A 3 -0.71 27.79 4.28
N VAL A 4 0.10 27.68 3.22
CA VAL A 4 -0.11 28.36 1.94
C VAL A 4 -1.42 27.85 1.34
N THR A 5 -2.21 28.75 0.75
CA THR A 5 -3.46 28.40 0.09
C THR A 5 -3.16 27.44 -1.07
N VAL A 6 -3.61 26.20 -0.93
CA VAL A 6 -3.45 25.17 -1.95
C VAL A 6 -4.44 25.47 -3.10
N GLY A 7 -4.04 25.19 -4.36
CA GLY A 7 -4.85 25.50 -5.55
C GLY A 7 -6.23 24.82 -5.55
N ASN A 8 -7.10 25.24 -6.46
CA ASN A 8 -8.53 24.86 -6.50
C ASN A 8 -8.73 23.34 -6.63
N GLU A 9 -7.75 22.63 -7.19
CA GLU A 9 -7.68 21.16 -7.27
C GLU A 9 -7.58 20.45 -5.90
N TYR A 10 -7.27 21.17 -4.83
CA TYR A 10 -7.24 20.67 -3.44
C TYR A 10 -8.39 21.19 -2.59
N ALA A 11 -9.48 21.68 -3.19
CA ALA A 11 -10.66 22.16 -2.45
C ALA A 11 -11.25 21.10 -1.49
N HIS A 12 -11.04 19.82 -1.77
CA HIS A 12 -11.44 18.69 -0.93
C HIS A 12 -10.30 18.14 -0.05
N HIS A 13 -9.15 18.81 0.03
CA HIS A 13 -8.09 18.42 0.95
C HIS A 13 -8.38 18.98 2.34
N GLY A 14 -8.24 18.14 3.36
CA GLY A 14 -8.49 18.54 4.74
C GLY A 14 -7.44 17.96 5.67
N THR A 15 -7.26 18.62 6.80
CA THR A 15 -6.26 18.29 7.82
C THR A 15 -6.94 17.99 9.15
N VAL A 16 -6.32 17.14 9.96
CA VAL A 16 -6.76 16.83 11.33
C VAL A 16 -5.69 17.28 12.32
N ASP A 17 -6.12 17.87 13.44
CA ASP A 17 -5.22 18.38 14.46
C ASP A 17 -5.11 17.43 15.67
N HIS A 18 -4.12 16.54 15.61
CA HIS A 18 -3.86 15.57 16.67
C HIS A 18 -3.47 16.21 18.01
N SER A 19 -2.95 17.44 18.02
CA SER A 19 -2.61 18.16 19.27
C SER A 19 -3.87 18.48 20.09
N LYS A 20 -5.01 18.63 19.40
CA LYS A 20 -6.32 18.85 19.99
C LYS A 20 -7.11 17.56 20.22
N LYS A 21 -6.45 16.40 20.10
CA LYS A 21 -7.09 15.07 20.17
C LYS A 21 -8.14 14.85 19.08
N GLU A 22 -7.98 15.50 17.92
CA GLU A 22 -8.77 15.22 16.72
C GLU A 22 -8.07 14.13 15.90
N TYR A 23 -8.64 12.92 15.86
CA TYR A 23 -8.10 11.75 15.15
C TYR A 23 -8.81 11.44 13.83
N GLY A 24 -9.83 12.23 13.50
CA GLY A 24 -10.63 12.04 12.30
C GLY A 24 -11.79 13.03 12.25
N ARG A 25 -12.08 13.54 11.06
CA ARG A 25 -13.23 14.42 10.78
C ARG A 25 -13.87 14.01 9.47
N GLY A 26 -14.96 13.25 9.53
CA GLY A 26 -15.64 12.74 8.32
C GLY A 26 -14.72 11.86 7.47
N VAL A 27 -14.42 12.29 6.25
CA VAL A 27 -13.49 11.60 5.32
C VAL A 27 -12.01 11.97 5.56
N TYR A 28 -11.74 12.93 6.44
CA TYR A 28 -10.39 13.37 6.76
C TYR A 28 -9.85 12.57 7.94
N PHE A 29 -9.10 11.51 7.67
CA PHE A 29 -8.38 10.72 8.68
C PHE A 29 -7.21 9.98 8.01
N THR A 30 -6.18 9.66 8.80
CA THR A 30 -4.97 8.95 8.31
C THR A 30 -4.92 7.48 8.75
N ASN A 31 -5.77 7.07 9.71
CA ASN A 31 -5.75 5.76 10.35
C ASN A 31 -5.71 4.57 9.37
N THR A 32 -6.47 4.63 8.27
CA THR A 32 -6.47 3.53 7.28
C THR A 32 -5.13 3.42 6.56
N MET A 33 -4.52 4.55 6.20
CA MET A 33 -3.23 4.58 5.53
C MET A 33 -2.10 4.14 6.47
N GLU A 34 -2.10 4.63 7.71
CA GLU A 34 -1.17 4.21 8.76
C GLU A 34 -1.28 2.71 9.03
N GLY A 35 -2.50 2.20 9.11
CA GLY A 35 -2.76 0.77 9.26
C GLY A 35 -2.21 -0.04 8.08
N ALA A 36 -2.34 0.46 6.84
CA ALA A 36 -1.77 -0.20 5.66
C ALA A 36 -0.24 -0.25 5.73
N PHE A 37 0.43 0.87 6.04
CA PHE A 37 1.89 0.89 6.17
C PHE A 37 2.40 0.02 7.32
N SER A 38 1.69 0.00 8.43
CA SER A 38 2.02 -0.90 9.54
C SER A 38 1.96 -2.39 9.13
N GLN A 39 1.05 -2.78 8.22
CA GLN A 39 1.03 -4.13 7.66
C GLN A 39 2.18 -4.38 6.69
N LEU A 40 2.54 -3.40 5.87
CA LEU A 40 3.70 -3.49 4.97
C LEU A 40 4.98 -3.74 5.78
N ASP A 41 5.23 -2.97 6.83
CA ASP A 41 6.42 -3.13 7.67
C ASP A 41 6.50 -4.54 8.29
N ARG A 42 5.37 -5.08 8.75
CA ARG A 42 5.30 -6.47 9.25
C ARG A 42 5.62 -7.49 8.15
N MET A 43 5.17 -7.28 6.92
CA MET A 43 5.50 -8.15 5.79
C MET A 43 7.00 -8.09 5.43
N VAL A 44 7.62 -6.92 5.54
CA VAL A 44 9.06 -6.77 5.34
C VAL A 44 9.83 -7.59 6.37
N ILE A 45 9.47 -7.47 7.65
CA ILE A 45 10.16 -8.16 8.74
C ILE A 45 9.88 -9.67 8.71
N GLY A 46 8.64 -10.09 8.42
CA GLY A 46 8.21 -11.48 8.55
C GLY A 46 8.27 -12.32 7.28
N THR A 47 7.86 -11.76 6.13
CA THR A 47 7.79 -12.53 4.87
C THR A 47 9.06 -12.37 4.04
N TYR A 48 9.48 -11.13 3.80
CA TYR A 48 10.59 -10.88 2.88
C TYR A 48 11.96 -10.93 3.54
N HIS A 49 12.07 -10.53 4.81
CA HIS A 49 13.31 -10.35 5.59
C HIS A 49 14.31 -9.33 4.99
N TRP A 50 14.35 -9.18 3.67
CA TRP A 50 15.09 -8.19 2.91
C TRP A 50 14.41 -7.94 1.57
N MET A 51 14.36 -6.68 1.13
CA MET A 51 13.83 -6.30 -0.17
C MET A 51 14.91 -5.62 -1.01
N SER A 52 15.10 -6.11 -2.24
CA SER A 52 15.98 -5.44 -3.18
C SER A 52 15.31 -4.18 -3.76
N PRO A 53 15.98 -3.02 -3.77
CA PRO A 53 15.46 -1.81 -4.44
C PRO A 53 15.10 -2.06 -5.91
N LYS A 54 15.84 -2.95 -6.58
CA LYS A 54 15.62 -3.35 -7.97
C LYS A 54 14.22 -3.92 -8.23
N HIS A 55 13.63 -4.57 -7.24
CA HIS A 55 12.33 -5.25 -7.37
C HIS A 55 11.25 -4.59 -6.51
N MET A 56 11.48 -3.36 -6.04
CA MET A 56 10.61 -2.68 -5.10
C MET A 56 9.15 -2.65 -5.58
N GLN A 57 8.92 -2.31 -6.85
CA GLN A 57 7.58 -2.28 -7.42
C GLN A 57 6.86 -3.64 -7.34
N LYS A 58 7.58 -4.76 -7.48
CA LYS A 58 6.97 -6.09 -7.40
C LYS A 58 6.50 -6.42 -5.98
N TYR A 59 7.30 -6.07 -4.97
CA TYR A 59 6.90 -6.22 -3.57
C TYR A 59 5.67 -5.35 -3.24
N LEU A 60 5.67 -4.09 -3.68
CA LEU A 60 4.54 -3.19 -3.47
C LEU A 60 3.27 -3.67 -4.20
N ASN A 61 3.40 -4.21 -5.41
CA ASN A 61 2.27 -4.77 -6.14
C ASN A 61 1.67 -5.98 -5.40
N GLU A 62 2.50 -6.87 -4.86
CA GLU A 62 2.02 -8.01 -4.06
C GLU A 62 1.34 -7.55 -2.78
N PHE A 63 1.93 -6.58 -2.07
CA PHE A 63 1.32 -5.97 -0.89
C PHE A 63 -0.05 -5.37 -1.22
N CYS A 64 -0.15 -4.55 -2.26
CA CYS A 64 -1.41 -3.95 -2.71
C CYS A 64 -2.44 -5.02 -3.06
N PHE A 65 -2.04 -6.06 -3.79
CA PHE A 65 -2.92 -7.19 -4.10
C PHE A 65 -3.45 -7.86 -2.83
N ARG A 66 -2.57 -8.19 -1.88
CA ARG A 66 -2.96 -8.82 -0.60
C ARG A 66 -3.85 -7.91 0.24
N TYR A 67 -3.53 -6.63 0.35
CA TYR A 67 -4.29 -5.66 1.14
C TYR A 67 -5.69 -5.42 0.56
N ASN A 68 -5.80 -5.30 -0.76
CA ASN A 68 -7.07 -5.06 -1.45
C ASN A 68 -7.98 -6.30 -1.45
N SER A 69 -7.39 -7.51 -1.49
CA SER A 69 -8.11 -8.78 -1.43
C SER A 69 -8.29 -9.34 -0.02
N ARG A 70 -8.02 -8.55 1.04
CA ARG A 70 -8.02 -9.02 2.43
C ARG A 70 -9.36 -9.57 2.93
N ASN A 71 -10.46 -9.14 2.33
CA ASN A 71 -11.82 -9.58 2.70
C ASN A 71 -12.31 -10.75 1.83
N THR A 72 -11.48 -11.23 0.90
CA THR A 72 -11.80 -12.35 0.01
C THR A 72 -11.39 -13.67 0.67
N THR A 73 -12.14 -14.74 0.39
CA THR A 73 -11.74 -16.09 0.85
C THR A 73 -10.43 -16.52 0.21
N ASP A 74 -9.65 -17.35 0.91
CA ASP A 74 -8.34 -17.80 0.40
C ASP A 74 -8.44 -18.48 -0.96
N CYS A 75 -9.46 -19.33 -1.15
CA CYS A 75 -9.71 -19.99 -2.43
C CYS A 75 -9.99 -18.97 -3.55
N SER A 76 -10.85 -17.99 -3.32
CA SER A 76 -11.16 -16.97 -4.33
C SER A 76 -9.97 -16.07 -4.64
N ARG A 77 -9.18 -15.71 -3.61
CA ARG A 77 -7.95 -14.93 -3.79
C ARG A 77 -6.89 -15.70 -4.57
N PHE A 78 -6.75 -17.00 -4.29
CA PHE A 78 -5.85 -17.88 -5.04
C PHE A 78 -6.26 -17.97 -6.51
N THR A 79 -7.54 -18.23 -6.79
CA THR A 79 -8.07 -18.25 -8.16
C THR A 79 -7.84 -16.90 -8.86
N LEU A 80 -8.11 -15.78 -8.19
CA LEU A 80 -7.85 -14.45 -8.74
C LEU A 80 -6.37 -14.26 -9.08
N MET A 81 -5.45 -14.70 -8.22
CA MET A 81 -4.02 -14.65 -8.50
C MET A 81 -3.66 -15.45 -9.74
N LEU A 82 -4.19 -16.68 -9.88
CA LEU A 82 -3.99 -17.51 -11.06
C LEU A 82 -4.49 -16.83 -12.34
N SER A 83 -5.67 -16.21 -12.30
CA SER A 83 -6.25 -15.53 -13.46
C SER A 83 -5.47 -14.30 -13.92
N ASN A 84 -4.67 -13.68 -13.04
CA ASN A 84 -3.85 -12.51 -13.35
C ASN A 84 -2.39 -12.87 -13.68
N MET A 85 -2.02 -14.15 -13.71
CA MET A 85 -0.68 -14.58 -14.10
C MET A 85 -0.55 -14.61 -15.63
N GLU A 86 0.07 -13.58 -16.20
CA GLU A 86 0.27 -13.49 -17.64
C GLU A 86 1.68 -13.91 -18.10
N ASN A 87 2.70 -13.65 -17.28
CA ASN A 87 4.09 -13.65 -17.73
C ASN A 87 5.00 -14.63 -16.97
N ARG A 88 5.88 -15.32 -17.71
CA ARG A 88 6.92 -16.17 -17.14
C ARG A 88 8.15 -15.36 -16.75
N LEU A 89 8.49 -15.36 -15.47
CA LEU A 89 9.72 -14.74 -14.96
C LEU A 89 10.89 -15.73 -15.01
N THR A 90 11.87 -15.50 -15.88
CA THR A 90 13.10 -16.32 -15.92
C THR A 90 14.18 -15.76 -15.00
N TYR A 91 15.11 -16.61 -14.54
CA TYR A 91 16.23 -16.16 -13.69
C TYR A 91 17.07 -15.08 -14.39
N LYS A 92 17.34 -15.24 -15.69
CA LYS A 92 18.04 -14.24 -16.51
C LYS A 92 17.35 -12.87 -16.45
N THR A 93 16.02 -12.85 -16.59
CA THR A 93 15.21 -11.62 -16.48
C THR A 93 15.21 -11.05 -15.06
N LEU A 94 15.20 -11.90 -14.04
CA LEU A 94 15.23 -11.48 -12.64
C LEU A 94 16.52 -10.75 -12.29
N ILE A 95 17.68 -11.25 -12.74
CA ILE A 95 18.99 -10.67 -12.42
C ILE A 95 19.47 -9.60 -13.40
N ALA A 96 18.88 -9.51 -14.61
CA ALA A 96 19.19 -8.49 -15.61
C ALA A 96 19.11 -7.08 -15.02
N LYS A 97 20.19 -6.29 -15.15
CA LYS A 97 20.32 -4.96 -14.53
C LYS A 97 19.27 -3.98 -15.05
#